data_AF-B6Q2Z0-F1
#
_entry.id   AF-B6Q2Z0-F1
#
_cell.length_a   1.000
_cell.length_b   1.000
_cell.length_c   1.000
_cell.angle_alpha   90.00
_cell.angle_beta   90.00
_cell.angle_gamma   90.00
#
_symmetry.space_group_name_H-M   'P 1'
#
loop_
_entity.id
_entity.type
_entity.pdbx_description
1 polymer ?
#
loop_
_entity_poly.entity_id
_entity_poly.type
_entity_poly.pdbx_seq_one_letter_code
_entity_poly.pdbx_strand_id
1 'polypeptide(L)'
;MKESRIQPDEGAYQSGQLARELSGEMVAIFASPLFHMWDYEDQLLAAKRMAVMCEVRPGVMITGRQLGSYLGGRYPMNGMREDGDKFKNYRHSEQTIRGFWHR
;
A
#
# COMPACT_ATOMS: atom_id res chain seq x y z
N MET A 1 15.35 -16.68 13.99
CA MET A 1 14.76 -17.33 12.81
C MET A 1 14.27 -16.23 11.89
N LYS A 2 14.71 -16.20 10.63
CA LYS A 2 14.12 -15.30 9.62
C LYS A 2 12.82 -15.94 9.19
N GLU A 3 11.68 -15.35 9.53
CA GLU A 3 10.40 -15.77 8.98
C GLU A 3 10.46 -15.61 7.45
N SER A 4 10.18 -16.71 6.75
CA SER A 4 10.07 -16.71 5.29
C SER A 4 8.80 -15.95 4.93
N ARG A 5 8.94 -14.70 4.46
CA ARG A 5 7.83 -13.92 3.94
C ARG A 5 7.28 -14.65 2.70
N ILE A 6 6.02 -15.09 2.76
CA ILE A 6 5.31 -15.61 1.59
C ILE A 6 5.31 -14.50 0.54
N GLN A 7 5.95 -14.74 -0.60
CA GLN A 7 5.91 -13.79 -1.70
C GLN A 7 4.50 -13.80 -2.31
N PRO A 8 3.94 -12.62 -2.65
CA PRO A 8 2.68 -12.56 -3.38
C PRO A 8 2.80 -13.32 -4.70
N ASP A 9 1.84 -14.20 -4.98
CA ASP A 9 1.73 -14.84 -6.29
C ASP A 9 1.09 -13.87 -7.29
N GLU A 10 1.93 -13.24 -8.10
CA GLU A 10 1.48 -12.30 -9.13
C GLU A 10 0.65 -12.97 -10.22
N GLY A 11 0.91 -14.24 -10.54
CA GLY A 11 0.14 -14.98 -11.55
C GLY A 11 -1.29 -15.26 -11.06
N ALA A 12 -1.42 -15.67 -9.80
CA ALA A 12 -2.72 -15.83 -9.16
C ALA A 12 -3.48 -14.50 -9.05
N TYR A 13 -2.79 -13.40 -8.74
CA TYR A 13 -3.41 -12.06 -8.71
C TYR A 13 -3.92 -11.65 -10.10
N GLN A 14 -3.07 -11.69 -11.12
CA GLN A 14 -3.40 -11.24 -12.48
C GLN A 14 -4.49 -12.08 -13.15
N SER A 15 -4.55 -13.38 -12.85
CA SER A 15 -5.60 -14.26 -13.36
C SER A 15 -6.95 -14.09 -12.64
N GLY A 16 -6.95 -13.43 -11.48
CA GLY A 16 -8.15 -13.16 -10.70
C GLY A 16 -9.16 -12.31 -11.47
N GLN A 17 -10.44 -12.66 -11.36
CA GLN A 17 -11.53 -11.94 -12.03
C GLN A 17 -11.51 -10.44 -11.69
N LEU A 18 -11.42 -10.11 -10.40
CA LEU A 18 -11.40 -8.73 -9.92
C LEU A 18 -10.22 -7.92 -10.50
N ALA A 19 -9.03 -8.51 -10.57
CA ALA A 19 -7.85 -7.81 -11.10
C ALA A 19 -8.02 -7.48 -12.57
N ARG A 20 -8.65 -8.38 -13.35
CA ARG A 20 -8.93 -8.16 -14.78
C ARG A 20 -10.04 -7.13 -14.99
N GLU A 21 -11.11 -7.19 -14.21
CA GLU A 21 -12.27 -6.30 -14.33
C GLU A 21 -11.98 -4.86 -13.92
N LEU A 22 -11.05 -4.64 -12.98
CA LEU A 22 -10.73 -3.29 -12.50
C LEU A 22 -9.50 -2.68 -13.18
N SER A 23 -8.77 -3.44 -14.00
CA SER A 23 -7.53 -2.98 -14.64
C SER A 23 -7.84 -1.90 -15.68
N GLY A 24 -7.34 -0.69 -15.45
CA GLY A 24 -7.52 0.43 -16.38
C GLY A 24 -8.90 1.07 -16.37
N GLU A 25 -9.74 0.81 -15.36
CA GLU A 25 -11.14 1.26 -15.31
C GLU A 25 -11.39 2.38 -14.28
N MET A 26 -10.42 2.68 -13.41
CA MET A 26 -10.61 3.61 -12.30
C MET A 26 -10.19 5.04 -12.68
N VAL A 27 -11.11 5.99 -12.52
CA VAL A 27 -10.81 7.43 -12.62
C VAL A 27 -10.41 8.06 -11.29
N ALA A 28 -10.82 7.44 -10.18
CA ALA A 28 -10.45 7.88 -8.84
C ALA A 28 -10.42 6.71 -7.87
N ILE A 29 -9.39 6.66 -7.02
CA ILE A 29 -9.27 5.69 -5.91
C ILE A 29 -9.12 6.46 -4.60
N PHE A 30 -10.01 6.19 -3.64
CA PHE A 30 -9.94 6.75 -2.29
C PHE A 30 -9.36 5.74 -1.29
N ALA A 31 -8.10 5.90 -0.91
CA ALA A 31 -7.34 5.01 -0.03
C ALA A 31 -7.17 5.61 1.38
N SER A 32 -8.22 5.59 2.21
CA SER A 32 -8.23 6.25 3.53
C SER A 32 -8.98 5.46 4.62
N PRO A 33 -8.38 5.21 5.80
CA PRO A 33 -6.96 5.22 6.12
C PRO A 33 -6.35 3.83 5.85
N LEU A 34 -5.55 3.68 4.79
CA LEU A 34 -5.23 2.34 4.27
C LEU A 34 -3.76 1.92 4.45
N PHE A 35 -2.82 2.61 3.79
CA PHE A 35 -1.42 2.13 3.66
C PHE A 35 -0.71 1.81 4.99
N HIS A 36 -0.96 2.60 6.04
CA HIS A 36 -0.41 2.36 7.38
C HIS A 36 -0.82 1.01 8.04
N MET A 37 -1.60 0.16 7.39
CA MET A 37 -1.89 -1.20 7.83
C MET A 37 -0.74 -2.20 7.57
N TRP A 38 0.23 -1.85 6.72
CA TRP A 38 1.29 -2.77 6.30
C TRP A 38 2.70 -2.17 6.42
N ASP A 39 3.72 -3.01 6.28
CA ASP A 39 5.11 -2.58 6.09
C ASP A 39 5.33 -2.06 4.66
N TYR A 40 6.46 -1.38 4.43
CA TYR A 40 6.74 -0.58 3.24
C TYR A 40 6.55 -1.34 1.92
N GLU A 41 7.02 -2.59 1.83
CA GLU A 41 6.97 -3.32 0.56
C GLU A 41 5.53 -3.71 0.19
N ASP A 42 4.67 -3.99 1.17
CA ASP A 42 3.25 -4.29 0.91
C ASP A 42 2.49 -3.01 0.56
N GLN A 43 2.86 -1.87 1.16
CA GLN A 43 2.34 -0.57 0.74
C GLN A 43 2.67 -0.30 -0.72
N LEU A 44 3.93 -0.54 -1.12
CA LEU A 44 4.38 -0.35 -2.50
C LEU A 44 3.68 -1.30 -3.46
N LEU A 45 3.48 -2.56 -3.08
CA LEU A 45 2.72 -3.52 -3.87
C LEU A 45 1.28 -3.06 -4.09
N ALA A 46 0.59 -2.66 -3.02
CA ALA A 46 -0.78 -2.15 -3.09
C ALA A 46 -0.87 -0.89 -3.97
N ALA A 47 0.06 0.06 -3.79
CA ALA A 47 0.10 1.29 -4.59
C ALA A 47 0.30 1.00 -6.09
N LYS A 48 1.19 0.06 -6.44
CA LYS A 48 1.38 -0.38 -7.84
C LYS A 48 0.11 -1.00 -8.41
N ARG A 49 -0.58 -1.86 -7.65
CA ARG A 49 -1.83 -2.49 -8.08
C ARG A 49 -2.94 -1.45 -8.27
N MET A 50 -3.03 -0.45 -7.39
CA MET A 50 -3.96 0.68 -7.57
C MET A 50 -3.63 1.50 -8.82
N ALA A 51 -2.35 1.74 -9.10
CA ALA A 51 -1.94 2.44 -10.32
C ALA A 51 -2.33 1.67 -11.59
N VAL A 52 -2.23 0.33 -11.58
CA VAL A 52 -2.69 -0.52 -12.70
C VAL A 52 -4.22 -0.48 -12.87
N MET A 53 -4.97 -0.34 -11.78
CA MET A 53 -6.43 -0.17 -11.86
C MET A 53 -6.83 1.17 -12.48
N CYS A 54 -5.95 2.17 -12.49
CA CYS A 54 -6.27 3.51 -12.97
C CYS A 54 -6.27 3.59 -14.50
N GLU A 55 -7.21 4.34 -15.06
CA GLU A 55 -7.18 4.75 -16.47
C GLU A 55 -5.93 5.56 -16.80
N VAL A 56 -5.41 5.42 -18.02
CA VAL A 56 -4.25 6.19 -18.50
C VAL A 56 -4.72 7.46 -19.22
N ARG A 57 -5.25 8.43 -18.45
CA ARG A 57 -5.67 9.73 -18.98
C ARG A 57 -5.53 10.88 -17.96
N PRO A 58 -5.51 12.15 -18.41
CA PRO A 58 -5.48 13.30 -17.50
C PRO A 58 -6.70 13.35 -16.56
N GLY A 59 -6.47 13.77 -15.32
CA GLY A 59 -7.51 13.95 -14.29
C GLY A 59 -7.75 12.73 -13.40
N VAL A 60 -7.05 11.62 -13.63
CA VAL A 60 -7.14 10.42 -12.78
C VAL A 60 -6.34 10.62 -11.48
N MET A 61 -6.88 10.15 -10.34
CA MET A 61 -6.24 10.36 -9.04
C MET A 61 -6.35 9.19 -8.07
N ILE A 62 -5.28 8.96 -7.30
CA ILE A 62 -5.30 8.17 -6.07
C ILE A 62 -5.15 9.16 -4.91
N THR A 63 -6.08 9.17 -3.96
CA THR A 63 -6.09 10.14 -2.85
C THR A 63 -6.54 9.50 -1.55
N GLY A 64 -6.21 10.13 -0.42
CA GLY A 64 -6.59 9.65 0.89
C GLY A 64 -5.73 10.23 2.00
N ARG A 65 -5.79 9.58 3.17
CA ARG A 65 -4.95 9.88 4.34
C ARG A 65 -4.43 8.58 4.93
N GLN A 66 -3.36 8.69 5.70
CA GLN A 66 -2.85 7.58 6.49
C GLN A 66 -2.19 8.10 7.77
N LEU A 67 -1.97 7.20 8.73
CA LEU A 67 -1.13 7.50 9.88
C LEU A 67 0.32 7.72 9.42
N GLY A 68 0.86 8.89 9.74
CA GLY A 68 2.27 9.23 9.52
C GLY A 68 3.08 9.21 10.82
N SER A 69 4.36 9.56 10.69
CA SER A 69 5.26 9.81 11.81
C SER A 69 6.24 10.91 11.43
N TYR A 70 6.68 11.73 12.40
CA TYR A 70 7.71 12.74 12.16
C TYR A 70 9.00 12.09 11.62
N LEU A 71 9.39 10.96 12.19
CA LEU A 71 10.46 10.11 11.68
C LEU A 71 9.86 8.99 10.84
N GLY A 72 10.20 8.95 9.56
CA GLY A 72 9.74 7.87 8.68
C GLY A 72 10.39 6.55 9.08
N GLY A 73 9.62 5.47 9.18
CA GLY A 73 10.19 4.20 9.62
C GLY A 73 9.18 3.10 9.91
N ARG A 74 9.70 1.96 10.38
CA ARG A 74 8.91 0.79 10.78
C ARG A 74 8.60 0.87 12.27
N TYR A 75 7.32 0.79 12.61
CA TYR A 75 6.83 0.85 13.98
C TYR A 75 6.05 -0.42 14.32
N PRO A 76 6.14 -0.91 15.56
CA PRO A 76 5.27 -1.98 16.02
C PRO A 76 3.80 -1.51 15.97
N MET A 77 2.91 -2.44 15.69
CA MET A 77 1.46 -2.20 15.65
C MET A 77 0.80 -2.40 17.03
N ASN A 78 1.51 -2.08 18.10
CA ASN A 78 1.01 -2.14 19.47
C ASN A 78 -0.29 -1.34 19.60
N GLY A 79 -1.32 -1.93 20.21
CA GLY A 79 -2.63 -1.31 20.39
C GLY A 79 -3.56 -1.36 19.17
N MET A 80 -3.10 -1.87 18.02
CA MET A 80 -3.94 -2.13 16.84
C MET A 80 -4.29 -3.61 16.67
N ARG A 81 -3.50 -4.51 17.26
CA ARG A 81 -3.71 -5.97 17.30
C ARG A 81 -3.03 -6.57 18.53
N GLU A 82 -3.52 -7.72 18.99
CA GLU A 82 -3.01 -8.39 20.21
C GLU A 82 -1.53 -8.78 20.12
N ASP A 83 -1.06 -9.15 18.93
CA ASP A 83 0.33 -9.50 18.61
C ASP A 83 1.08 -8.35 17.91
N GLY A 84 0.71 -7.11 18.23
CA GLY A 84 1.21 -5.90 17.56
C GLY A 84 2.72 -5.70 17.66
N ASP A 85 3.38 -6.36 18.60
CA ASP A 85 4.84 -6.39 18.76
C ASP A 85 5.52 -7.22 17.66
N LYS A 86 4.83 -8.23 17.11
CA LYS A 86 5.33 -9.11 16.04
C LYS A 86 5.15 -8.51 14.65
N PHE A 87 4.24 -7.55 14.50
CA PHE A 87 3.94 -6.91 13.22
C PHE A 87 4.39 -5.46 13.18
N LYS A 88 4.86 -5.03 12.01
CA LYS A 88 5.29 -3.65 11.79
C LYS A 88 4.45 -3.00 10.71
N ASN A 89 4.14 -1.72 10.90
CA ASN A 89 3.72 -0.84 9.83
C ASN A 89 4.81 0.15 9.47
N TYR A 90 4.87 0.53 8.19
CA TYR A 90 5.70 1.65 7.79
C TYR A 90 4.90 2.94 7.92
N ARG A 91 5.39 3.89 8.72
CA ARG A 91 4.79 5.21 8.86
C ARG A 91 5.66 6.19 8.09
N HIS A 92 5.06 6.89 7.14
CA HIS A 92 5.79 7.89 6.38
C HIS A 92 5.95 9.19 7.16
N SER A 93 7.10 9.84 7.00
CA SER A 93 7.24 11.28 7.23
C SER A 93 6.83 12.04 5.99
N GLU A 94 6.76 13.37 6.07
CA GLU A 94 6.48 14.20 4.91
C GLU A 94 7.45 13.92 3.75
N GLN A 95 8.74 13.79 4.04
CA GLN A 95 9.75 13.49 3.04
C GLN A 95 9.54 12.11 2.43
N THR A 96 9.31 11.07 3.25
CA THR A 96 9.22 9.70 2.73
C THR A 96 7.92 9.43 2.03
N ILE A 97 6.80 10.13 2.34
CA ILE A 97 5.56 9.99 1.56
C ILE A 97 5.69 10.63 0.18
N ARG A 98 6.37 11.77 0.06
CA ARG A 98 6.65 12.38 -1.25
C ARG A 98 7.49 11.43 -2.11
N GLY A 99 8.57 10.89 -1.55
CA GLY A 99 9.44 9.93 -2.24
C GLY A 99 8.74 8.62 -2.61
N PHE A 100 7.74 8.18 -1.84
CA PHE A 100 6.96 6.98 -2.15
C PHE A 100 6.19 7.09 -3.47
N TRP A 101 5.64 8.27 -3.77
CA TRP A 101 4.83 8.52 -4.97
C TRP A 101 5.59 9.10 -6.18
N HIS A 102 6.83 9.60 -6.00
CA HIS A 102 7.62 10.27 -7.05
C HIS A 102 8.78 9.41 -7.60
N ARG A 103 8.76 8.09 -7.40
CA ARG A 103 9.83 7.21 -7.90
C ARG A 103 9.82 7.09 -9.42
#